data_AF-A0A2T3Z6B6-F1
#
_entry.id   AF-A0A2T3Z6B6-F1
#
_cell.length_a   1.000
_cell.length_b   1.000
_cell.length_c   1.000
_cell.angle_alpha   90.00
_cell.angle_beta   90.00
_cell.angle_gamma   90.00
#
_symmetry.space_group_name_H-M   'P 1'
#
loop_
_entity.id
_entity.type
_entity.pdbx_description
1 polymer ?
#
loop_
_entity_poly.entity_id
_entity_poly.type
_entity_poly.pdbx_seq_one_letter_code
_entity_poly.pdbx_strand_id
1 'polypeptide(L)'
;MMSLSLDDILVYTELVIDTVPMAAKKLYETLEEFAENKNLLPHGFQQAITEQQAIIQQQATTLQQATTQQQATTQQQATTQQQATTQQQAIPQMQIYQNKIQVYEKLKSCCRPESAPNDDLPGRIPSLNQIDEIVRKAIEIATRCDNESRWNGAVNLRLLDMIFEDPLTGPISKFGATDCTTAQLHKEFRPVASTARMIDGCIFRSFVDDKEWISAIKKFARINPTQSINHTDFIPTQYNPLLLSIENKKPAAELEKAKLQIGMWHAAQWKFLEWAVGEKLLQQRIARGRYEPATAQDQEDFKKEKFTALSALGFIPGIIISGFRWVPVLSTYDNDKKTTVLWTDTAFGTTRTIKGAYAAVAGVRELTAWGRDVYLPWFKEHVLIFD
;
A
#
# COMPACT_ATOMS: atom_id res chain seq x y z
N MET A 1 20.27 -37.21 -15.99
CA MET A 1 20.67 -35.93 -15.36
C MET A 1 19.40 -35.15 -15.10
N MET A 2 19.05 -34.95 -13.82
CA MET A 2 17.85 -34.22 -13.40
C MET A 2 18.03 -32.72 -13.65
N SER A 3 17.17 -32.16 -14.48
CA SER A 3 16.93 -30.73 -14.59
C SER A 3 15.79 -30.38 -13.64
N LEU A 4 16.12 -29.78 -12.48
CA LEU A 4 15.13 -29.15 -11.60
C LEU A 4 14.84 -27.75 -12.16
N SER A 5 13.72 -27.63 -12.89
CA SER A 5 13.15 -26.34 -13.31
C SER A 5 12.60 -25.61 -12.07
N LEU A 6 12.75 -24.29 -12.08
CA LEU A 6 12.39 -23.35 -11.01
C LEU A 6 10.98 -22.75 -11.25
N ASP A 7 10.14 -23.34 -12.11
CA ASP A 7 9.05 -22.61 -12.80
C ASP A 7 7.61 -22.83 -12.31
N ASP A 8 7.33 -23.59 -11.25
CA ASP A 8 5.93 -23.95 -10.92
C ASP A 8 5.21 -23.06 -9.88
N ILE A 9 5.78 -21.94 -9.42
CA ILE A 9 5.22 -21.20 -8.26
C ILE A 9 4.86 -19.73 -8.54
N LEU A 10 5.51 -19.07 -9.49
CA LEU A 10 5.25 -17.67 -9.78
C LEU A 10 5.54 -17.37 -11.25
N VAL A 11 4.52 -16.95 -12.00
CA VAL A 11 4.68 -16.50 -13.39
C VAL A 11 4.64 -14.98 -13.39
N TYR A 12 5.72 -14.37 -13.88
CA TYR A 12 5.79 -12.92 -14.11
C TYR A 12 5.29 -12.63 -15.52
N THR A 13 4.28 -11.80 -15.64
CA THR A 13 3.87 -11.19 -16.92
C THR A 13 3.76 -9.68 -16.72
N GLU A 14 4.15 -8.89 -17.72
CA GLU A 14 3.73 -7.48 -17.78
C GLU A 14 2.21 -7.39 -17.66
N LEU A 15 1.72 -6.34 -17.00
CA LEU A 15 0.30 -6.10 -16.80
C LEU A 15 -0.43 -6.05 -18.15
N VAL A 16 -1.14 -7.12 -18.48
CA VAL A 16 -2.16 -7.08 -19.52
C VAL A 16 -3.46 -6.74 -18.80
N ILE A 17 -3.79 -5.46 -18.71
CA ILE A 17 -4.94 -4.94 -17.95
C ILE A 17 -6.28 -5.61 -18.35
N ASP A 18 -6.36 -6.18 -19.55
CA ASP A 18 -7.53 -6.91 -20.04
C ASP A 18 -7.63 -8.35 -19.54
N THR A 19 -6.64 -8.83 -18.78
CA THR A 19 -6.60 -10.19 -18.21
C THR A 19 -6.84 -10.23 -16.70
N VAL A 20 -6.95 -9.07 -16.04
CA VAL A 20 -7.30 -9.01 -14.61
C VAL A 20 -8.83 -9.03 -14.44
N PRO A 21 -9.35 -9.49 -13.28
CA PRO A 21 -10.78 -9.43 -12.99
C PRO A 21 -11.34 -8.00 -13.14
N MET A 22 -12.60 -7.86 -13.59
CA MET A 22 -13.23 -6.54 -13.80
C MET A 22 -13.17 -5.63 -12.56
N ALA A 23 -13.32 -6.21 -11.37
CA ALA A 23 -13.19 -5.47 -10.10
C ALA A 23 -11.76 -4.92 -9.89
N ALA A 24 -10.73 -5.67 -10.28
CA ALA A 24 -9.34 -5.20 -10.24
C ALA A 24 -9.11 -4.06 -11.25
N LYS A 25 -9.68 -4.18 -12.46
CA LYS A 25 -9.62 -3.12 -13.47
C LYS A 25 -10.25 -1.82 -12.97
N LYS A 26 -11.47 -1.89 -12.42
CA LYS A 26 -12.16 -0.72 -11.84
C LYS A 26 -11.36 -0.07 -10.70
N LEU A 27 -10.72 -0.88 -9.86
CA LEU A 27 -9.84 -0.39 -8.79
C LEU A 27 -8.60 0.31 -9.38
N TYR A 28 -7.96 -0.26 -10.40
CA TYR A 28 -6.84 0.39 -11.09
C TYR A 28 -7.26 1.70 -11.75
N GLU A 29 -8.40 1.76 -12.46
CA GLU A 29 -8.92 2.98 -13.06
C GLU A 29 -9.14 4.07 -12.00
N THR A 30 -9.68 3.71 -10.83
CA THR A 30 -9.84 4.64 -9.69
C THR A 30 -8.48 5.15 -9.18
N LEU A 31 -7.48 4.27 -9.04
CA LEU A 31 -6.13 4.63 -8.62
C LEU A 31 -5.38 5.45 -9.67
N GLU A 32 -5.65 5.24 -10.96
CA GLU A 32 -5.12 6.03 -12.06
C GLU A 32 -5.74 7.42 -12.09
N GLU A 33 -7.05 7.57 -11.85
CA GLU A 33 -7.69 8.87 -11.67
C GLU A 33 -7.03 9.66 -10.52
N PHE A 34 -6.59 8.96 -9.46
CA PHE A 34 -5.84 9.57 -8.38
C PHE A 34 -4.45 10.04 -8.83
N ALA A 35 -3.73 9.21 -9.59
CA ALA A 35 -2.43 9.55 -10.16
C ALA A 35 -2.51 10.77 -11.10
N GLU A 36 -3.54 10.81 -11.95
CA GLU A 36 -3.82 11.90 -12.88
C GLU A 36 -4.39 13.15 -12.18
N ASN A 37 -4.79 13.00 -10.91
CA ASN A 37 -5.37 14.03 -10.06
C ASN A 37 -6.73 14.56 -10.55
N LYS A 38 -7.53 13.71 -11.19
CA LYS A 38 -8.90 14.06 -11.57
C LYS A 38 -9.79 14.01 -10.33
N ASN A 39 -10.46 15.11 -10.00
CA ASN A 39 -11.53 15.19 -8.99
C ASN A 39 -11.23 14.81 -7.52
N LEU A 40 -9.98 14.48 -7.17
CA LEU A 40 -9.55 14.04 -5.83
C LEU A 40 -9.76 15.05 -4.67
N LEU A 41 -9.86 16.33 -4.98
CA LEU A 41 -9.91 17.39 -4.00
C LEU A 41 -11.12 18.30 -4.29
N PRO A 42 -11.81 18.83 -3.26
CA PRO A 42 -12.90 19.79 -3.46
C PRO A 42 -12.47 20.93 -4.40
N HIS A 43 -13.38 21.48 -5.20
CA HIS A 43 -13.06 22.47 -6.25
C HIS A 43 -12.20 23.66 -5.76
N GLY A 44 -12.38 24.09 -4.50
CA GLY A 44 -11.56 25.12 -3.87
C GLY A 44 -10.08 24.73 -3.66
N PHE A 45 -9.80 23.45 -3.39
CA PHE A 45 -8.43 22.92 -3.34
C PHE A 45 -7.81 22.83 -4.73
N GLN A 46 -8.58 22.45 -5.75
CA GLN A 46 -8.09 22.35 -7.13
C GLN A 46 -7.66 23.73 -7.65
N GLN A 47 -8.45 24.78 -7.39
CA GLN A 47 -8.07 26.16 -7.71
C GLN A 47 -6.81 26.60 -6.98
N ALA A 48 -6.69 26.34 -5.67
CA ALA A 48 -5.51 26.71 -4.89
C ALA A 48 -4.23 26.00 -5.37
N ILE A 49 -4.33 24.73 -5.78
CA ILE A 49 -3.20 23.97 -6.33
C ILE A 49 -2.82 24.47 -7.72
N THR A 50 -3.79 24.74 -8.59
CA THR A 50 -3.54 25.29 -9.93
C THR A 50 -2.92 26.68 -9.85
N GLU A 51 -3.39 27.54 -8.95
CA GLU A 51 -2.76 28.83 -8.66
C GLU A 51 -1.32 28.66 -8.18
N GLN A 52 -1.07 27.70 -7.28
CA GLN A 52 0.27 27.43 -6.78
C GLN A 52 1.20 26.86 -7.86
N GLN A 53 0.72 25.97 -8.73
CA GLN A 53 1.51 25.43 -9.84
C GLN A 53 1.83 26.52 -10.88
N ALA A 54 0.88 27.42 -11.15
CA ALA A 54 1.10 28.58 -12.01
C ALA A 54 2.16 29.53 -11.41
N ILE A 55 2.09 29.80 -10.10
CA ILE A 55 3.09 30.62 -9.40
C ILE A 55 4.47 29.96 -9.44
N ILE A 56 4.56 28.66 -9.18
CA ILE A 56 5.83 27.90 -9.22
C ILE A 56 6.42 27.90 -10.63
N GLN A 57 5.61 27.68 -11.67
CA GLN A 57 6.06 27.74 -13.07
C GLN A 57 6.52 29.15 -13.45
N GLN A 58 5.74 30.18 -13.13
CA GLN A 58 6.07 31.56 -13.46
C GLN A 58 7.38 32.00 -12.78
N GLN A 59 7.62 31.55 -11.55
CA GLN A 59 8.86 31.81 -10.82
C GLN A 59 10.04 31.00 -11.37
N ALA A 60 9.83 29.75 -11.81
CA ALA A 60 10.87 28.96 -12.48
C ALA A 60 11.30 29.59 -13.82
N THR A 61 10.36 30.13 -14.59
CA THR A 61 10.63 30.88 -15.83
C THR A 61 11.38 32.17 -15.53
N THR A 62 11.00 32.89 -14.47
CA THR A 62 11.69 34.12 -14.04
C THR A 62 13.12 33.82 -13.57
N LEU A 63 13.34 32.69 -12.88
CA LEU A 63 14.67 32.27 -12.46
C LEU A 63 15.55 31.88 -13.65
N GLN A 64 15.02 31.13 -14.63
CA GLN A 64 15.74 30.82 -15.86
C GLN A 64 16.16 32.08 -16.62
N GLN A 65 15.25 33.06 -16.76
CA GLN A 65 15.55 34.35 -17.39
C GLN A 65 16.62 35.15 -16.63
N ALA A 66 16.58 35.14 -15.29
CA ALA A 66 17.62 35.75 -14.46
C ALA A 66 18.98 35.04 -14.59
N THR A 67 18.99 33.72 -14.81
CA THR A 67 20.20 32.91 -14.97
C THR A 67 20.83 33.15 -16.36
N THR A 68 20.01 33.31 -17.41
CA THR A 68 20.46 33.71 -18.74
C THR A 68 21.00 35.14 -18.77
N GLN A 69 20.39 36.06 -18.01
CA GLN A 69 20.91 37.43 -17.84
C GLN A 69 22.23 37.48 -17.05
N GLN A 70 22.39 36.62 -16.03
CA GLN A 70 23.67 36.47 -15.31
C GLN A 70 24.77 35.86 -16.20
N GLN A 71 24.46 34.89 -17.06
CA GLN A 71 25.44 34.34 -18.01
C GLN A 71 25.85 35.37 -19.08
N ALA A 72 24.96 36.26 -19.49
CA ALA A 72 25.28 37.37 -20.39
C ALA A 72 26.14 38.46 -19.71
N THR A 73 26.00 38.68 -18.39
CA THR A 73 26.85 39.60 -17.62
C THR A 73 28.20 38.99 -17.20
N THR A 74 28.30 37.66 -17.15
CA THR A 74 29.54 36.95 -16.77
C THR A 74 30.58 36.87 -17.91
N GLN A 75 30.24 37.28 -19.15
CA GLN A 75 31.23 37.47 -20.22
C GLN A 75 31.96 38.83 -20.18
N GLN A 76 31.66 39.72 -19.22
CA GLN A 76 32.32 41.04 -19.14
C GLN A 76 33.14 41.32 -17.88
N GLN A 77 33.26 40.40 -16.93
CA GLN A 77 34.12 40.60 -15.76
C GLN A 77 34.91 39.34 -15.40
N ALA A 78 35.89 39.04 -16.24
CA ALA A 78 37.03 38.23 -15.83
C ALA A 78 38.07 39.15 -15.19
N THR A 79 38.10 39.26 -13.86
CA THR A 79 39.35 39.35 -13.07
C THR A 79 39.12 39.35 -11.55
N THR A 80 39.86 38.45 -10.90
CA THR A 80 40.40 38.54 -9.54
C THR A 80 39.58 38.00 -8.34
N GLN A 81 39.94 36.76 -7.99
CA GLN A 81 40.20 36.16 -6.67
C GLN A 81 39.12 36.13 -5.56
N GLN A 82 38.65 34.90 -5.30
CA GLN A 82 38.69 34.16 -4.04
C GLN A 82 38.60 34.93 -2.70
N GLN A 83 37.45 34.79 -2.02
CA GLN A 83 37.29 34.19 -0.67
C GLN A 83 36.04 34.76 0.03
N ALA A 84 34.93 34.02 -0.06
CA ALA A 84 33.85 34.01 0.94
C ALA A 84 32.95 32.79 0.69
N THR A 85 33.55 31.61 0.67
CA THR A 85 32.81 30.35 0.77
C THR A 85 32.15 30.29 2.15
N THR A 86 30.89 29.81 2.18
CA THR A 86 30.07 29.42 3.36
C THR A 86 28.98 30.37 3.91
N GLN A 87 28.54 31.44 3.21
CA GLN A 87 27.28 32.12 3.57
C GLN A 87 26.30 32.42 2.41
N GLN A 88 26.66 32.18 1.14
CA GLN A 88 25.80 32.51 -0.01
C GLN A 88 24.85 31.40 -0.48
N GLN A 89 24.85 30.22 0.15
CA GLN A 89 23.87 29.15 -0.16
C GLN A 89 22.69 29.10 0.82
N ALA A 90 22.73 29.86 1.91
CA ALA A 90 21.65 29.88 2.91
C ALA A 90 20.50 30.86 2.54
N ILE A 91 20.81 31.95 1.83
CA ILE A 91 19.84 33.00 1.48
C ILE A 91 18.80 32.52 0.45
N PRO A 92 19.17 31.77 -0.63
CA PRO A 92 18.18 31.23 -1.56
C PRO A 92 17.28 30.17 -0.91
N GLN A 93 17.82 29.34 -0.01
CA GLN A 93 17.02 28.37 0.74
C GLN A 93 16.03 29.06 1.68
N MET A 94 16.45 30.08 2.43
CA MET A 94 15.57 30.86 3.32
C MET A 94 14.40 31.50 2.58
N GLN A 95 14.62 32.04 1.37
CA GLN A 95 13.53 32.57 0.53
C GLN A 95 12.63 31.48 -0.03
N ILE A 96 13.17 30.31 -0.41
CA ILE A 96 12.37 29.15 -0.80
C ILE A 96 11.49 28.67 0.37
N TYR A 97 12.01 28.68 1.60
CA TYR A 97 11.25 28.32 2.81
C TYR A 97 10.19 29.37 3.16
N GLN A 98 10.50 30.67 3.06
CA GLN A 98 9.52 31.75 3.30
C GLN A 98 8.37 31.73 2.28
N ASN A 99 8.66 31.45 1.00
CA ASN A 99 7.63 31.31 -0.03
C ASN A 99 6.75 30.07 0.18
N LYS A 100 7.34 28.95 0.64
CA LYS A 100 6.56 27.77 1.06
C LYS A 100 5.65 28.10 2.24
N ILE A 101 6.12 28.87 3.23
CA ILE A 101 5.35 29.28 4.41
C ILE A 101 4.17 30.20 4.04
N GLN A 102 4.35 31.14 3.10
CA GLN A 102 3.25 32.02 2.65
C GLN A 102 2.17 31.25 1.87
N VAL A 103 2.57 30.31 1.02
CA VAL A 103 1.61 29.45 0.32
C VAL A 103 0.90 28.49 1.29
N TYR A 104 1.62 28.02 2.30
CA TYR A 104 1.11 27.21 3.40
C TYR A 104 0.04 27.95 4.23
N GLU A 105 0.26 29.21 4.61
CA GLU A 105 -0.74 30.01 5.32
C GLU A 105 -1.99 30.29 4.45
N LYS A 106 -1.83 30.46 3.13
CA LYS A 106 -2.96 30.61 2.19
C LYS A 106 -3.78 29.32 2.10
N LEU A 107 -3.14 28.16 1.97
CA LEU A 107 -3.80 26.85 1.92
C LEU A 107 -4.54 26.51 3.22
N LYS A 108 -3.95 26.81 4.38
CA LYS A 108 -4.54 26.59 5.72
C LYS A 108 -5.87 27.32 5.91
N SER A 109 -6.06 28.46 5.23
CA SER A 109 -7.30 29.25 5.27
C SER A 109 -8.43 28.70 4.38
N CYS A 110 -8.10 28.01 3.28
CA CYS A 110 -9.08 27.53 2.29
C CYS A 110 -9.50 26.06 2.47
N CYS A 111 -8.76 25.30 3.27
CA CYS A 111 -8.75 23.85 3.22
C CYS A 111 -8.92 23.22 4.63
N ARG A 112 -10.15 23.19 5.15
CA ARG A 112 -10.45 22.48 6.41
C ARG A 112 -10.90 21.04 6.11
N PRO A 113 -10.17 20.00 6.56
CA PRO A 113 -10.59 18.60 6.45
C PRO A 113 -11.96 18.34 7.08
N GLU A 114 -12.30 19.12 8.11
CA GLU A 114 -13.59 19.11 8.82
C GLU A 114 -14.80 19.41 7.93
N SER A 115 -14.58 19.93 6.73
CA SER A 115 -15.63 20.27 5.74
C SER A 115 -15.71 19.30 4.57
N ALA A 116 -14.87 18.26 4.53
CA ALA A 116 -14.96 17.24 3.50
C ALA A 116 -16.23 16.38 3.71
N PRO A 117 -17.04 16.13 2.67
CA PRO A 117 -18.19 15.25 2.78
C PRO A 117 -17.75 13.84 3.22
N ASN A 118 -18.58 13.17 4.02
CA ASN A 118 -18.34 11.79 4.41
C ASN A 118 -18.36 10.90 3.15
N ASP A 119 -17.20 10.36 2.79
CA ASP A 119 -17.00 9.49 1.61
C ASP A 119 -17.17 8.00 1.94
N ASP A 120 -17.50 7.67 3.20
CA ASP A 120 -17.60 6.29 3.70
C ASP A 120 -16.34 5.44 3.43
N LEU A 121 -15.17 6.06 3.28
CA LEU A 121 -13.91 5.33 3.13
C LEU A 121 -13.22 5.12 4.50
N PRO A 122 -12.60 3.95 4.74
CA PRO A 122 -11.84 3.71 5.96
C PRO A 122 -10.76 4.75 6.23
N GLY A 123 -10.54 5.08 7.51
CA GLY A 123 -9.57 6.09 7.93
C GLY A 123 -10.01 7.52 7.63
N ARG A 124 -9.26 8.49 8.14
CA ARG A 124 -9.49 9.92 7.93
C ARG A 124 -8.59 10.49 6.83
N ILE A 125 -8.98 11.66 6.33
CA ILE A 125 -8.10 12.52 5.54
C ILE A 125 -7.24 13.34 6.52
N PRO A 126 -5.90 13.20 6.51
CA PRO A 126 -5.04 14.00 7.37
C PRO A 126 -5.13 15.50 7.07
N SER A 127 -4.89 16.32 8.09
CA SER A 127 -4.83 17.78 7.92
C SER A 127 -3.67 18.21 7.03
N LEU A 128 -3.78 19.42 6.46
CA LEU A 128 -2.72 19.97 5.63
C LEU A 128 -1.37 20.04 6.37
N ASN A 129 -1.39 20.43 7.66
CA ASN A 129 -0.17 20.50 8.47
C ASN A 129 0.50 19.13 8.62
N GLN A 130 -0.31 18.07 8.79
CA GLN A 130 0.16 16.69 8.86
C GLN A 130 0.73 16.23 7.51
N ILE A 131 0.07 16.55 6.39
CA ILE A 131 0.58 16.22 5.05
C ILE A 131 1.85 17.01 4.72
N ASP A 132 1.94 18.29 5.08
CA ASP A 132 3.15 19.09 4.93
C ASP A 132 4.32 18.52 5.75
N GLU A 133 4.06 18.07 6.99
CA GLU A 133 5.05 17.37 7.80
C GLU A 133 5.60 16.14 7.05
N ILE A 134 4.73 15.32 6.45
CA ILE A 134 5.12 14.14 5.67
C ILE A 134 5.98 14.53 4.46
N VAL A 135 5.56 15.54 3.68
CA VAL A 135 6.29 15.99 2.49
C VAL A 135 7.66 16.56 2.86
N ARG A 136 7.74 17.40 3.90
CA ARG A 136 9.02 17.94 4.39
C ARG A 136 9.95 16.83 4.86
N LYS A 137 9.45 15.86 5.64
CA LYS A 137 10.23 14.70 6.09
C LYS A 137 10.72 13.85 4.92
N ALA A 138 9.86 13.57 3.95
CA ALA A 138 10.23 12.80 2.76
C ALA A 138 11.35 13.50 1.97
N ILE A 139 11.27 14.82 1.78
CA ILE A 139 12.31 15.60 1.11
C ILE A 139 13.62 15.59 1.92
N GLU A 140 13.55 15.77 3.24
CA GLU A 140 14.73 15.76 4.13
C GLU A 140 15.46 14.42 4.06
N ILE A 141 14.73 13.32 4.28
CA ILE A 141 15.26 11.95 4.29
C ILE A 141 15.87 11.59 2.94
N ALA A 142 15.22 11.99 1.83
CA ALA A 142 15.77 11.83 0.50
C ALA A 142 17.07 12.62 0.30
N THR A 143 17.11 13.87 0.76
CA THR A 143 18.28 14.76 0.61
C THR A 143 19.48 14.24 1.40
N ARG A 144 19.23 13.63 2.56
CA ARG A 144 20.25 13.02 3.41
C ARG A 144 20.69 11.62 2.96
N CYS A 145 20.02 11.05 1.96
CA CYS A 145 20.22 9.66 1.53
C CYS A 145 20.05 8.65 2.68
N ASP A 146 19.09 8.91 3.57
CA ASP A 146 18.82 8.07 4.74
C ASP A 146 18.37 6.65 4.32
N ASN A 147 18.47 5.69 5.26
CA ASN A 147 18.18 4.28 5.01
C ASN A 147 16.67 3.95 4.95
N GLU A 148 16.34 2.73 4.55
CA GLU A 148 14.96 2.24 4.34
C GLU A 148 14.13 2.26 5.64
N SER A 149 14.73 1.87 6.76
CA SER A 149 14.07 1.91 8.08
C SER A 149 13.67 3.34 8.46
N ARG A 150 14.51 4.34 8.13
CA ARG A 150 14.18 5.74 8.38
C ARG A 150 13.02 6.21 7.50
N TRP A 151 12.96 5.81 6.24
CA TRP A 151 11.79 6.02 5.38
C TRP A 151 10.52 5.38 5.97
N ASN A 152 10.62 4.11 6.41
CA ASN A 152 9.50 3.37 7.01
C ASN A 152 8.91 4.13 8.20
N GLY A 153 9.74 4.46 9.20
CA GLY A 153 9.24 5.08 10.44
C GLY A 153 8.82 6.55 10.28
N ALA A 154 9.55 7.34 9.52
CA ALA A 154 9.34 8.80 9.52
C ALA A 154 8.36 9.29 8.45
N VAL A 155 8.10 8.49 7.40
CA VAL A 155 7.23 8.86 6.27
C VAL A 155 6.08 7.88 6.16
N ASN A 156 6.37 6.59 5.97
CA ASN A 156 5.37 5.61 5.57
C ASN A 156 4.40 5.28 6.71
N LEU A 157 4.91 4.72 7.81
CA LEU A 157 4.12 4.42 9.01
C LEU A 157 3.50 5.69 9.58
N ARG A 158 4.25 6.81 9.60
CA ARG A 158 3.73 8.09 10.07
C ARG A 158 2.52 8.57 9.27
N LEU A 159 2.52 8.40 7.95
CA LEU A 159 1.35 8.74 7.12
C LEU A 159 0.19 7.79 7.39
N LEU A 160 0.44 6.50 7.59
CA LEU A 160 -0.59 5.51 7.94
C LEU A 160 -1.20 5.81 9.32
N ASP A 161 -0.41 6.17 10.32
CA ASP A 161 -0.90 6.61 11.63
C ASP A 161 -1.81 7.83 11.48
N MET A 162 -1.45 8.79 10.61
CA MET A 162 -2.30 9.97 10.37
C MET A 162 -3.65 9.60 9.75
N ILE A 163 -3.71 8.51 8.97
CA ILE A 163 -4.94 7.99 8.36
C ILE A 163 -5.79 7.19 9.37
N PHE A 164 -5.17 6.35 10.20
CA PHE A 164 -5.90 5.36 11.01
C PHE A 164 -5.94 5.64 12.51
N GLU A 165 -5.14 6.58 13.01
CA GLU A 165 -5.02 6.89 14.42
C GLU A 165 -5.13 8.39 14.70
N ASP A 166 -5.57 8.70 15.91
CA ASP A 166 -5.41 10.00 16.52
C ASP A 166 -4.27 9.95 17.54
N PRO A 167 -3.31 10.88 17.50
CA PRO A 167 -2.18 10.87 18.41
C PRO A 167 -2.56 10.92 19.90
N LEU A 168 -3.75 11.42 20.24
CA LEU A 168 -4.20 11.56 21.62
C LEU A 168 -5.14 10.43 22.04
N THR A 169 -6.03 10.01 21.15
CA THR A 169 -7.08 9.03 21.50
C THR A 169 -6.84 7.63 20.95
N GLY A 170 -5.77 7.41 20.17
CA GLY A 170 -5.45 6.13 19.57
C GLY A 170 -6.29 5.84 18.31
N PRO A 171 -6.60 4.55 18.01
CA PRO A 171 -7.31 4.17 16.79
C PRO A 171 -8.63 4.92 16.62
N ILE A 172 -8.81 5.58 15.47
CA ILE A 172 -10.05 6.33 15.16
C ILE A 172 -11.10 5.47 14.44
N SER A 173 -10.72 4.27 14.04
CA SER A 173 -11.59 3.36 13.32
C SER A 173 -11.23 1.91 13.59
N LYS A 174 -11.98 1.04 12.93
CA LYS A 174 -11.83 -0.41 12.92
C LYS A 174 -10.61 -0.92 12.12
N PHE A 175 -9.90 -0.03 11.42
CA PHE A 175 -8.73 -0.33 10.60
C PHE A 175 -7.49 0.35 11.17
N GLY A 176 -6.34 -0.30 11.01
CA GLY A 176 -5.05 0.19 11.47
C GLY A 176 -3.91 -0.29 10.58
N ALA A 177 -2.71 0.23 10.83
CA ALA A 177 -1.49 -0.22 10.18
C ALA A 177 -0.44 -0.59 11.23
N THR A 178 0.46 -1.51 10.89
CA THR A 178 1.55 -1.91 11.78
C THR A 178 2.79 -2.30 10.99
N ASP A 179 3.96 -2.16 11.59
CA ASP A 179 5.19 -2.66 11.00
C ASP A 179 5.23 -4.20 11.07
N CYS A 180 5.81 -4.81 10.04
CA CYS A 180 5.89 -6.26 9.89
C CYS A 180 7.33 -6.71 9.65
N THR A 181 8.30 -5.88 10.03
CA THR A 181 9.74 -6.06 9.74
C THR A 181 10.35 -7.34 10.34
N THR A 182 9.62 -8.01 11.22
CA THR A 182 10.00 -9.29 11.85
C THR A 182 9.02 -10.42 11.54
N ALA A 183 7.97 -10.15 10.76
CA ALA A 183 6.94 -11.12 10.40
C ALA A 183 7.50 -12.14 9.41
N GLN A 184 7.46 -13.42 9.76
CA GLN A 184 7.92 -14.50 8.89
C GLN A 184 6.74 -15.29 8.34
N LEU A 185 6.88 -15.74 7.08
CA LEU A 185 5.97 -16.71 6.49
C LEU A 185 6.03 -18.02 7.29
N HIS A 186 4.87 -18.53 7.69
CA HIS A 186 4.79 -19.83 8.35
C HIS A 186 5.25 -20.94 7.39
N LYS A 187 6.00 -21.93 7.90
CA LYS A 187 6.66 -22.96 7.08
C LYS A 187 5.72 -23.74 6.15
N GLU A 188 4.48 -23.96 6.58
CA GLU A 188 3.46 -24.69 5.80
C GLU A 188 3.03 -23.94 4.54
N PHE A 189 3.02 -22.60 4.61
CA PHE A 189 2.52 -21.74 3.54
C PHE A 189 3.65 -21.09 2.73
N ARG A 190 4.89 -21.20 3.21
CA ARG A 190 6.07 -20.66 2.53
C ARG A 190 6.35 -21.39 1.20
N PRO A 191 6.60 -20.65 0.11
CA PRO A 191 7.13 -21.22 -1.13
C PRO A 191 8.49 -21.91 -0.94
N VAL A 192 8.65 -23.12 -1.49
CA VAL A 192 9.83 -24.01 -1.30
C VAL A 192 11.15 -23.36 -1.74
N ALA A 193 11.11 -22.52 -2.78
CA ALA A 193 12.29 -21.87 -3.35
C ALA A 193 12.70 -20.54 -2.67
N SER A 194 12.01 -20.11 -1.60
CA SER A 194 12.25 -18.78 -1.00
C SER A 194 13.11 -18.81 0.26
N THR A 195 14.15 -17.98 0.29
CA THR A 195 14.68 -17.47 1.55
C THR A 195 13.60 -16.60 2.19
N ALA A 196 13.39 -16.71 3.51
CA ALA A 196 12.28 -16.03 4.20
C ALA A 196 12.23 -14.54 3.82
N ARG A 197 11.15 -14.12 3.14
CA ARG A 197 10.96 -12.73 2.76
C ARG A 197 9.79 -12.17 3.54
N MET A 198 10.11 -11.13 4.29
CA MET A 198 9.21 -10.37 5.15
C MET A 198 8.66 -9.21 4.32
N ILE A 199 7.54 -8.65 4.78
CA ILE A 199 7.02 -7.37 4.34
C ILE A 199 7.36 -6.29 5.37
N ASP A 200 7.44 -5.02 4.97
CA ASP A 200 7.78 -3.93 5.88
C ASP A 200 6.61 -3.53 6.80
N GLY A 201 5.38 -3.66 6.32
CA GLY A 201 4.19 -3.32 7.10
C GLY A 201 2.92 -3.88 6.48
N CYS A 202 1.81 -3.74 7.19
CA CYS A 202 0.51 -4.12 6.67
C CYS A 202 -0.61 -3.22 7.18
N ILE A 203 -1.76 -3.28 6.50
CA ILE A 203 -3.03 -2.73 6.97
C ILE A 203 -3.93 -3.89 7.40
N PHE A 204 -4.56 -3.74 8.57
CA PHE A 204 -5.35 -4.78 9.21
C PHE A 204 -6.71 -4.26 9.71
N ARG A 205 -7.61 -5.21 10.00
CA ARG A 205 -8.90 -4.96 10.64
C ARG A 205 -8.89 -5.47 12.10
N SER A 206 -9.21 -4.59 13.07
CA SER A 206 -9.24 -4.93 14.52
C SER A 206 -10.62 -5.34 15.05
N PHE A 207 -10.84 -6.61 15.35
CA PHE A 207 -12.14 -7.07 15.86
C PHE A 207 -12.32 -6.97 17.38
N VAL A 208 -11.52 -6.17 18.10
CA VAL A 208 -11.51 -6.14 19.58
C VAL A 208 -12.90 -5.94 20.20
N ASP A 209 -13.78 -5.16 19.58
CA ASP A 209 -15.14 -4.88 20.06
C ASP A 209 -16.23 -5.79 19.45
N ASP A 210 -15.84 -6.75 18.61
CA ASP A 210 -16.76 -7.63 17.88
C ASP A 210 -16.65 -9.06 18.39
N LYS A 211 -17.47 -9.38 19.40
CA LYS A 211 -17.41 -10.67 20.10
C LYS A 211 -17.69 -11.87 19.18
N GLU A 212 -18.61 -11.70 18.23
CA GLU A 212 -18.99 -12.75 17.27
C GLU A 212 -17.78 -13.10 16.39
N TRP A 213 -17.15 -12.09 15.78
CA TRP A 213 -15.95 -12.27 14.97
C TRP A 213 -14.78 -12.81 15.77
N ILE A 214 -14.52 -12.31 16.98
CA ILE A 214 -13.42 -12.79 17.81
C ILE A 214 -13.60 -14.26 18.19
N SER A 215 -14.84 -14.71 18.44
CA SER A 215 -15.12 -16.12 18.70
C SER A 215 -14.76 -16.98 17.48
N ALA A 216 -15.26 -16.62 16.30
CA ALA A 216 -15.00 -17.33 15.05
C ALA A 216 -13.50 -17.35 14.68
N ILE A 217 -12.82 -16.20 14.81
CA ILE A 217 -11.37 -16.05 14.57
C ILE A 217 -10.57 -16.95 15.51
N LYS A 218 -10.88 -16.97 16.82
CA LYS A 218 -10.16 -17.80 17.79
C LYS A 218 -10.40 -19.30 17.55
N LYS A 219 -11.62 -19.68 17.15
CA LYS A 219 -11.95 -21.07 16.77
C LYS A 219 -11.11 -21.50 15.57
N PHE A 220 -11.04 -20.66 14.54
CA PHE A 220 -10.21 -20.89 13.36
C PHE A 220 -8.70 -20.92 13.70
N ALA A 221 -8.22 -19.99 14.52
CA ALA A 221 -6.82 -19.91 14.94
C ALA A 221 -6.34 -21.19 15.65
N ARG A 222 -7.18 -21.77 16.52
CA ARG A 222 -6.83 -22.97 17.30
C ARG A 222 -6.59 -24.23 16.46
N ILE A 223 -7.18 -24.31 15.27
CA ILE A 223 -7.13 -25.52 14.44
C ILE A 223 -6.12 -25.43 13.29
N ASN A 224 -5.63 -24.22 12.97
CA ASN A 224 -4.75 -24.04 11.83
C ASN A 224 -3.26 -24.03 12.21
N PRO A 225 -2.36 -24.33 11.26
CA PRO A 225 -0.93 -24.43 11.55
C PRO A 225 -0.28 -23.15 12.08
N THR A 226 -0.78 -21.97 11.66
CA THR A 226 -0.18 -20.68 12.04
C THR A 226 -0.57 -20.22 13.45
N GLN A 227 -1.60 -20.84 14.05
CA GLN A 227 -2.25 -20.34 15.27
C GLN A 227 -2.69 -18.87 15.17
N SER A 228 -2.99 -18.43 13.96
CA SER A 228 -3.27 -17.05 13.58
C SER A 228 -4.40 -17.02 12.54
N ILE A 229 -4.99 -15.86 12.31
CA ILE A 229 -5.96 -15.64 11.23
C ILE A 229 -5.28 -15.39 9.87
N ASN A 230 -3.94 -15.32 9.86
CA ASN A 230 -3.11 -15.00 8.72
C ASN A 230 -2.12 -16.11 8.39
N HIS A 231 -1.50 -16.05 7.22
CA HIS A 231 -0.47 -16.98 6.74
C HIS A 231 0.91 -16.84 7.43
N THR A 232 0.94 -16.14 8.56
CA THR A 232 2.10 -15.87 9.43
C THR A 232 1.67 -16.03 10.89
N ASP A 233 2.59 -16.49 11.73
CA ASP A 233 2.46 -16.58 13.19
C ASP A 233 2.82 -15.25 13.89
N PHE A 234 2.92 -14.15 13.13
CA PHE A 234 3.24 -12.82 13.64
C PHE A 234 2.19 -12.31 14.64
N ILE A 235 2.54 -12.37 15.92
CA ILE A 235 1.67 -12.08 17.08
C ILE A 235 0.89 -10.76 16.96
N PRO A 236 1.49 -9.63 16.54
CA PRO A 236 0.75 -8.36 16.43
C PRO A 236 -0.48 -8.41 15.52
N THR A 237 -0.50 -9.32 14.55
CA THR A 237 -1.63 -9.52 13.62
C THR A 237 -2.39 -10.82 13.86
N GLN A 238 -2.08 -11.57 14.92
CA GLN A 238 -2.58 -12.94 15.15
C GLN A 238 -4.10 -13.08 15.00
N TYR A 239 -4.87 -12.10 15.49
CA TYR A 239 -6.34 -12.09 15.43
C TYR A 239 -6.91 -10.94 14.58
N ASN A 240 -6.04 -10.25 13.85
CA ASN A 240 -6.41 -9.12 13.02
C ASN A 240 -6.12 -9.50 11.56
N PRO A 241 -7.15 -9.73 10.73
CA PRO A 241 -6.92 -10.09 9.33
C PRO A 241 -6.06 -9.05 8.62
N LEU A 242 -4.99 -9.52 7.99
CA LEU A 242 -4.10 -8.74 7.15
C LEU A 242 -4.81 -8.50 5.82
N LEU A 243 -5.18 -7.25 5.57
CA LEU A 243 -5.94 -6.85 4.38
C LEU A 243 -5.03 -6.45 3.23
N LEU A 244 -3.94 -5.72 3.52
CA LEU A 244 -2.99 -5.21 2.54
C LEU A 244 -1.58 -5.40 3.05
N SER A 245 -0.70 -5.92 2.18
CA SER A 245 0.74 -5.98 2.42
C SER A 245 1.43 -4.73 1.90
N ILE A 246 2.43 -4.24 2.64
CA ILE A 246 3.23 -3.08 2.26
C ILE A 246 4.70 -3.46 2.24
N GLU A 247 5.34 -3.26 1.09
CA GLU A 247 6.78 -3.42 0.90
C GLU A 247 7.40 -2.06 0.59
N ASN A 248 8.45 -1.68 1.31
CA ASN A 248 9.18 -0.45 1.06
C ASN A 248 10.52 -0.74 0.40
N LYS A 249 10.99 0.22 -0.41
CA LYS A 249 12.33 0.24 -0.96
C LYS A 249 12.85 1.67 -1.01
N LYS A 250 14.17 1.79 -0.87
CA LYS A 250 14.87 3.05 -1.12
C LYS A 250 14.57 3.62 -2.52
N PRO A 251 14.67 4.95 -2.70
CA PRO A 251 14.73 5.55 -4.03
C PRO A 251 15.83 4.88 -4.88
N ALA A 252 15.55 4.62 -6.17
CA ALA A 252 16.44 3.94 -7.12
C ALA A 252 16.77 2.46 -6.86
N ALA A 253 16.22 1.85 -5.79
CA ALA A 253 16.29 0.40 -5.64
C ALA A 253 15.45 -0.32 -6.71
N GLU A 254 15.89 -1.51 -7.11
CA GLU A 254 15.22 -2.32 -8.11
C GLU A 254 13.80 -2.66 -7.66
N LEU A 255 12.81 -2.02 -8.28
CA LEU A 255 11.38 -2.31 -8.11
C LEU A 255 11.11 -3.83 -8.22
N GLU A 256 11.89 -4.53 -9.04
CA GLU A 256 11.85 -5.99 -9.17
C GLU A 256 12.10 -6.76 -7.87
N LYS A 257 12.97 -6.26 -6.98
CA LYS A 257 13.18 -6.87 -5.66
C LYS A 257 11.94 -6.71 -4.77
N ALA A 258 11.32 -5.53 -4.78
CA ALA A 258 10.06 -5.29 -4.05
C ALA A 258 8.93 -6.18 -4.59
N LYS A 259 8.77 -6.24 -5.92
CA LYS A 259 7.78 -7.10 -6.58
C LYS A 259 7.97 -8.56 -6.18
N LEU A 260 9.19 -9.08 -6.22
CA LEU A 260 9.47 -10.46 -5.82
C LEU A 260 9.21 -10.70 -4.33
N GLN A 261 9.52 -9.74 -3.44
CA GLN A 261 9.22 -9.85 -2.01
C GLN A 261 7.72 -9.92 -1.73
N ILE A 262 6.97 -8.92 -2.20
CA ILE A 262 5.52 -8.87 -1.99
C ILE A 262 4.78 -9.99 -2.73
N GLY A 263 5.27 -10.40 -3.91
CA GLY A 263 4.70 -11.51 -4.68
C GLY A 263 4.83 -12.85 -3.97
N MET A 264 5.96 -13.12 -3.32
CA MET A 264 6.10 -14.35 -2.52
C MET A 264 5.26 -14.32 -1.25
N TRP A 265 5.09 -13.15 -0.65
CA TRP A 265 4.17 -12.97 0.47
C TRP A 265 2.71 -13.26 0.06
N HIS A 266 2.28 -12.69 -1.06
CA HIS A 266 0.95 -12.95 -1.63
C HIS A 266 0.78 -14.42 -2.04
N ALA A 267 1.80 -15.07 -2.57
CA ALA A 267 1.73 -16.49 -2.89
C ALA A 267 1.51 -17.37 -1.65
N ALA A 268 2.16 -17.04 -0.53
CA ALA A 268 1.91 -17.70 0.74
C ALA A 268 0.50 -17.39 1.27
N GLN A 269 0.01 -16.16 1.10
CA GLN A 269 -1.35 -15.78 1.45
C GLN A 269 -2.38 -16.59 0.65
N TRP A 270 -2.23 -16.70 -0.68
CA TRP A 270 -3.09 -17.53 -1.51
C TRP A 270 -3.08 -18.99 -1.08
N LYS A 271 -1.90 -19.56 -0.79
CA LYS A 271 -1.79 -20.94 -0.32
C LYS A 271 -2.49 -21.17 1.03
N PHE A 272 -2.40 -20.19 1.93
CA PHE A 272 -3.13 -20.22 3.20
C PHE A 272 -4.64 -20.12 3.01
N LEU A 273 -5.11 -19.21 2.16
CA LEU A 273 -6.53 -19.06 1.85
C LEU A 273 -7.09 -20.30 1.17
N GLU A 274 -6.31 -20.86 0.24
CA GLU A 274 -6.61 -22.13 -0.42
C GLU A 274 -6.82 -23.24 0.63
N TRP A 275 -5.88 -23.41 1.55
CA TRP A 275 -6.00 -24.38 2.63
C TRP A 275 -7.23 -24.09 3.52
N ALA A 276 -7.43 -22.84 3.92
CA ALA A 276 -8.49 -22.43 4.83
C ALA A 276 -9.90 -22.65 4.26
N VAL A 277 -10.09 -22.39 2.96
CA VAL A 277 -11.32 -22.72 2.23
C VAL A 277 -11.56 -24.23 2.23
N GLY A 278 -10.51 -25.02 2.00
CA GLY A 278 -10.59 -26.48 2.05
C GLY A 278 -11.06 -27.00 3.42
N GLU A 279 -10.51 -26.46 4.50
CA GLU A 279 -10.92 -26.82 5.87
C GLU A 279 -12.39 -26.49 6.13
N LYS A 280 -12.88 -25.31 5.71
CA LYS A 280 -14.29 -24.95 5.88
C LYS A 280 -15.20 -25.92 5.12
N LEU A 281 -14.88 -26.20 3.85
CA LEU A 281 -15.66 -27.12 3.03
C LEU A 281 -15.67 -28.53 3.65
N LEU A 282 -14.53 -29.01 4.15
CA LEU A 282 -14.45 -30.32 4.81
C LEU A 282 -15.32 -30.37 6.08
N GLN A 283 -15.27 -29.34 6.92
CA GLN A 283 -16.11 -29.26 8.12
C GLN A 283 -17.60 -29.23 7.77
N GLN A 284 -17.99 -28.51 6.73
CA GLN A 284 -19.38 -28.50 6.23
C GLN A 284 -19.82 -29.86 5.70
N ARG A 285 -18.93 -30.61 5.02
CA ARG A 285 -19.22 -31.98 4.57
C ARG A 285 -19.44 -32.92 5.76
N ILE A 286 -18.56 -32.87 6.76
CA ILE A 286 -18.68 -33.66 8.00
C ILE A 286 -19.99 -33.35 8.74
N ALA A 287 -20.35 -32.08 8.86
CA ALA A 287 -21.61 -31.67 9.48
C ALA A 287 -22.86 -32.20 8.73
N ARG A 288 -22.75 -32.48 7.43
CA ARG A 288 -23.80 -33.10 6.59
C ARG A 288 -23.73 -34.63 6.58
N GLY A 289 -22.92 -35.25 7.45
CA GLY A 289 -22.75 -36.70 7.53
C GLY A 289 -21.92 -37.31 6.40
N ARG A 290 -21.13 -36.50 5.68
CA ARG A 290 -20.19 -36.98 4.66
C ARG A 290 -18.76 -37.02 5.21
N TYR A 291 -17.92 -37.91 4.68
CA TYR A 291 -16.50 -38.00 5.04
C TYR A 291 -15.61 -37.21 4.07
N GLU A 292 -14.28 -37.33 4.25
CA GLU A 292 -13.29 -36.80 3.31
C GLU A 292 -13.54 -37.30 1.88
N PRO A 293 -13.19 -36.49 0.84
CA PRO A 293 -13.34 -36.89 -0.55
C PRO A 293 -12.60 -38.21 -0.88
N ALA A 294 -13.35 -39.29 -1.03
CA ALA A 294 -12.80 -40.65 -1.19
C ALA A 294 -12.71 -41.11 -2.65
N THR A 295 -13.70 -40.79 -3.48
CA THR A 295 -13.70 -41.16 -4.90
C THR A 295 -13.00 -40.11 -5.75
N ALA A 296 -12.51 -40.49 -6.93
CA ALA A 296 -11.91 -39.55 -7.87
C ALA A 296 -12.90 -38.42 -8.26
N GLN A 297 -14.19 -38.75 -8.39
CA GLN A 297 -15.25 -37.78 -8.66
C GLN A 297 -15.46 -36.82 -7.49
N ASP A 298 -15.54 -37.34 -6.25
CA ASP A 298 -15.67 -36.50 -5.06
C ASP A 298 -14.49 -35.54 -4.89
N GLN A 299 -13.28 -36.01 -5.19
CA GLN A 299 -12.07 -35.19 -5.14
C GLN A 299 -12.10 -34.08 -6.19
N GLU A 300 -12.59 -34.38 -7.38
CA GLU A 300 -12.74 -33.40 -8.45
C GLU A 300 -13.81 -32.35 -8.12
N ASP A 301 -14.95 -32.77 -7.58
CA ASP A 301 -16.02 -31.86 -7.15
C ASP A 301 -15.55 -30.97 -6.00
N PHE A 302 -14.83 -31.54 -5.03
CA PHE A 302 -14.23 -30.78 -3.92
C PHE A 302 -13.21 -29.73 -4.41
N LYS A 303 -12.38 -30.08 -5.39
CA LYS A 303 -11.46 -29.12 -6.03
C LYS A 303 -12.23 -27.99 -6.73
N LYS A 304 -13.32 -28.30 -7.44
CA LYS A 304 -14.16 -27.30 -8.11
C LYS A 304 -14.86 -26.35 -7.13
N GLU A 305 -15.36 -26.87 -6.02
CA GLU A 305 -15.95 -26.04 -4.95
C GLU A 305 -14.91 -25.08 -4.37
N LYS A 306 -13.72 -25.59 -4.07
CA LYS A 306 -12.58 -24.80 -3.58
C LYS A 306 -12.16 -23.72 -4.58
N PHE A 307 -12.05 -24.10 -5.86
CA PHE A 307 -11.75 -23.19 -6.95
C PHE A 307 -12.78 -22.05 -7.02
N THR A 308 -14.06 -22.40 -7.01
CA THR A 308 -15.17 -21.43 -7.08
C THR A 308 -15.08 -20.41 -5.94
N ALA A 309 -14.84 -20.89 -4.71
CA ALA A 309 -14.67 -20.02 -3.56
C ALA A 309 -13.45 -19.11 -3.70
N LEU A 310 -12.28 -19.61 -4.13
CA LEU A 310 -11.09 -18.77 -4.34
C LEU A 310 -11.27 -17.76 -5.47
N SER A 311 -11.88 -18.16 -6.59
CA SER A 311 -12.17 -17.28 -7.72
C SER A 311 -13.14 -16.17 -7.36
N ALA A 312 -14.04 -16.39 -6.40
CA ALA A 312 -14.94 -15.35 -5.89
C ALA A 312 -14.21 -14.21 -5.16
N LEU A 313 -13.01 -14.46 -4.62
CA LEU A 313 -12.17 -13.38 -4.05
C LEU A 313 -11.59 -12.48 -5.15
N GLY A 314 -11.30 -13.05 -6.31
CA GLY A 314 -10.76 -12.35 -7.48
C GLY A 314 -9.26 -12.04 -7.37
N PHE A 315 -8.86 -11.21 -6.41
CA PHE A 315 -7.47 -10.74 -6.27
C PHE A 315 -7.11 -10.38 -4.82
N ILE A 316 -5.82 -10.17 -4.54
CA ILE A 316 -5.31 -9.63 -3.27
C ILE A 316 -4.44 -8.40 -3.56
N PRO A 317 -4.77 -7.21 -3.02
CA PRO A 317 -3.98 -5.99 -3.16
C PRO A 317 -2.83 -5.89 -2.16
N GLY A 318 -1.86 -5.06 -2.54
CA GLY A 318 -0.73 -4.62 -1.73
C GLY A 318 -0.16 -3.30 -2.26
N ILE A 319 0.82 -2.76 -1.55
CA ILE A 319 1.44 -1.47 -1.87
C ILE A 319 2.95 -1.65 -1.88
N ILE A 320 3.59 -1.22 -2.97
CA ILE A 320 5.04 -0.98 -2.99
C ILE A 320 5.28 0.51 -2.80
N ILE A 321 6.05 0.86 -1.78
CA ILE A 321 6.54 2.22 -1.58
C ILE A 321 7.99 2.27 -2.05
N SER A 322 8.28 3.10 -3.05
CA SER A 322 9.63 3.25 -3.62
C SER A 322 10.06 4.71 -3.52
N GLY A 323 10.77 5.03 -2.45
CA GLY A 323 11.11 6.40 -2.09
C GLY A 323 9.86 7.27 -1.93
N PHE A 324 9.62 8.16 -2.89
CA PHE A 324 8.44 9.02 -2.89
C PHE A 324 7.19 8.38 -3.47
N ARG A 325 7.29 7.26 -4.19
CA ARG A 325 6.20 6.72 -5.01
C ARG A 325 5.42 5.66 -4.26
N TRP A 326 4.10 5.73 -4.34
CA TRP A 326 3.16 4.75 -3.81
C TRP A 326 2.54 4.00 -4.97
N VAL A 327 2.93 2.74 -5.13
CA VAL A 327 2.64 1.91 -6.30
C VAL A 327 1.68 0.79 -5.88
N PRO A 328 0.57 0.58 -6.60
CA PRO A 328 -0.32 -0.52 -6.32
C PRO A 328 0.26 -1.83 -6.85
N VAL A 329 -0.05 -2.90 -6.13
CA VAL A 329 0.22 -4.27 -6.55
C VAL A 329 -1.04 -5.08 -6.33
N LEU A 330 -1.46 -5.86 -7.31
CA LEU A 330 -2.50 -6.87 -7.13
C LEU A 330 -1.91 -8.25 -7.42
N SER A 331 -2.48 -9.28 -6.82
CA SER A 331 -2.17 -10.66 -7.19
C SER A 331 -3.44 -11.44 -7.45
N THR A 332 -3.39 -12.32 -8.44
CA THR A 332 -4.44 -13.30 -8.75
C THR A 332 -3.89 -14.70 -8.61
N TYR A 333 -4.76 -15.69 -8.43
CA TYR A 333 -4.36 -17.09 -8.32
C TYR A 333 -4.83 -17.89 -9.52
N ASP A 334 -3.87 -18.40 -10.29
CA ASP A 334 -4.11 -19.41 -11.32
C ASP A 334 -4.10 -20.77 -10.62
N ASN A 335 -5.28 -21.29 -10.30
CA ASN A 335 -5.44 -22.57 -9.61
C ASN A 335 -4.98 -23.77 -10.44
N ASP A 336 -5.14 -23.73 -11.77
CA ASP A 336 -4.77 -24.84 -12.66
C ASP A 336 -3.25 -25.06 -12.61
N LYS A 337 -2.50 -23.97 -12.64
CA LYS A 337 -1.04 -23.99 -12.50
C LYS A 337 -0.59 -23.91 -11.04
N LYS A 338 -1.50 -23.65 -10.11
CA LYS A 338 -1.22 -23.31 -8.70
C LYS A 338 -0.23 -22.16 -8.53
N THR A 339 -0.29 -21.18 -9.42
CA THR A 339 0.66 -20.06 -9.46
C THR A 339 -0.01 -18.76 -9.05
N THR A 340 0.76 -17.93 -8.34
CA THR A 340 0.36 -16.55 -8.09
C THR A 340 0.90 -15.67 -9.20
N VAL A 341 0.03 -14.85 -9.79
CA VAL A 341 0.39 -13.86 -10.81
C VAL A 341 0.34 -12.48 -10.15
N LEU A 342 1.41 -11.71 -10.30
CA LEU A 342 1.54 -10.38 -9.71
C LEU A 342 1.38 -9.30 -10.78
N TRP A 343 0.55 -8.32 -10.47
CA TRP A 343 0.17 -7.21 -11.32
C TRP A 343 0.59 -5.91 -10.66
N THR A 344 1.16 -4.98 -11.39
CA THR A 344 1.56 -3.67 -10.86
C THR A 344 1.55 -2.64 -11.97
N ASP A 345 1.26 -1.40 -11.61
CA ASP A 345 1.08 -0.30 -12.54
C ASP A 345 1.80 0.96 -12.03
N THR A 346 1.44 2.11 -12.59
CA THR A 346 1.93 3.43 -12.25
C THR A 346 1.55 3.81 -10.81
N ALA A 347 2.36 4.66 -10.20
CA ALA A 347 2.13 5.13 -8.84
C ALA A 347 0.82 5.92 -8.73
N PHE A 348 -0.06 5.54 -7.80
CA PHE A 348 -1.30 6.26 -7.50
C PHE A 348 -1.07 7.50 -6.63
N GLY A 349 0.11 7.62 -6.01
CA GLY A 349 0.41 8.72 -5.11
C GLY A 349 1.90 8.98 -4.94
N THR A 350 2.22 10.16 -4.41
CA THR A 350 3.60 10.50 -4.09
C THR A 350 3.76 11.42 -2.88
N THR A 351 4.67 11.08 -1.96
CA THR A 351 5.04 11.93 -0.82
C THR A 351 5.99 13.07 -1.18
N ARG A 352 6.24 13.32 -2.48
CA ARG A 352 7.08 14.44 -2.95
C ARG A 352 6.35 15.79 -2.93
N THR A 353 5.03 15.78 -3.03
CA THR A 353 4.20 16.99 -3.07
C THR A 353 2.97 16.84 -2.20
N ILE A 354 2.40 17.94 -1.72
CA ILE A 354 1.17 17.93 -0.91
C ILE A 354 0.04 17.21 -1.66
N LYS A 355 -0.16 17.57 -2.93
CA LYS A 355 -1.19 16.98 -3.79
C LYS A 355 -0.99 15.47 -3.96
N GLY A 356 0.23 15.05 -4.30
CA GLY A 356 0.55 13.63 -4.45
C GLY A 356 0.42 12.85 -3.14
N ALA A 357 0.67 13.47 -1.99
CA ALA A 357 0.52 12.82 -0.69
C ALA A 357 -0.95 12.61 -0.36
N TYR A 358 -1.83 13.55 -0.72
CA TYR A 358 -3.28 13.34 -0.67
C TYR A 358 -3.76 12.23 -1.61
N ALA A 359 -3.19 12.13 -2.83
CA ALA A 359 -3.47 11.00 -3.71
C ALA A 359 -3.03 9.66 -3.09
N ALA A 360 -1.88 9.63 -2.39
CA ALA A 360 -1.45 8.45 -1.63
C ALA A 360 -2.42 8.11 -0.49
N VAL A 361 -2.92 9.11 0.25
CA VAL A 361 -3.97 8.92 1.26
C VAL A 361 -5.23 8.32 0.64
N ALA A 362 -5.72 8.89 -0.47
CA ALA A 362 -6.92 8.40 -1.14
C ALA A 362 -6.77 6.94 -1.58
N GLY A 363 -5.66 6.59 -2.24
CA GLY A 363 -5.40 5.22 -2.67
C GLY A 363 -5.30 4.23 -1.50
N VAL A 364 -4.66 4.61 -0.39
CA VAL A 364 -4.62 3.76 0.83
C VAL A 364 -6.03 3.51 1.37
N ARG A 365 -6.87 4.54 1.43
CA ARG A 365 -8.25 4.44 1.95
C ARG A 365 -9.13 3.58 1.04
N GLU A 366 -9.03 3.73 -0.28
CA GLU A 366 -9.71 2.89 -1.27
C GLU A 366 -9.28 1.42 -1.21
N LEU A 367 -7.98 1.16 -1.14
CA LEU A 367 -7.46 -0.20 -0.98
C LEU A 367 -7.95 -0.84 0.34
N THR A 368 -8.09 -0.02 1.39
CA THR A 368 -8.63 -0.50 2.67
C THR A 368 -10.14 -0.78 2.56
N ALA A 369 -10.87 0.01 1.77
CA ALA A 369 -12.29 -0.23 1.47
C ALA A 369 -12.49 -1.57 0.74
N TRP A 370 -11.61 -1.95 -0.20
CA TRP A 370 -11.61 -3.29 -0.77
C TRP A 370 -11.53 -4.39 0.31
N GLY A 371 -10.68 -4.19 1.32
CA GLY A 371 -10.59 -5.11 2.45
C GLY A 371 -11.91 -5.20 3.22
N ARG A 372 -12.59 -4.07 3.44
CA ARG A 372 -13.90 -4.01 4.10
C ARG A 372 -15.00 -4.69 3.29
N ASP A 373 -15.07 -4.38 1.99
CA ASP A 373 -16.25 -4.62 1.15
C ASP A 373 -16.15 -5.92 0.34
N VAL A 374 -14.94 -6.43 0.15
CA VAL A 374 -14.67 -7.65 -0.62
C VAL A 374 -14.05 -8.71 0.26
N TYR A 375 -12.89 -8.43 0.86
CA TYR A 375 -12.13 -9.46 1.58
C TYR A 375 -12.86 -9.97 2.82
N LEU A 376 -13.35 -9.08 3.70
CA LEU A 376 -13.99 -9.51 4.94
C LEU A 376 -15.31 -10.29 4.71
N PRO A 377 -16.23 -9.86 3.83
CA PRO A 377 -17.41 -10.65 3.49
C PRO A 377 -17.04 -12.02 2.91
N TRP A 378 -16.10 -12.06 1.96
CA TRP A 378 -15.60 -13.31 1.39
C TRP A 378 -14.99 -14.22 2.47
N PHE A 379 -14.21 -13.66 3.39
CA PHE A 379 -13.55 -14.40 4.45
C PHE A 379 -14.56 -14.97 5.46
N LYS A 380 -15.62 -14.20 5.79
CA LYS A 380 -16.76 -14.70 6.58
C LYS A 380 -17.47 -15.85 5.87
N GLU A 381 -17.73 -15.71 4.58
CA GLU A 381 -18.48 -16.69 3.78
C GLU A 381 -17.69 -17.96 3.47
N HIS A 382 -16.38 -17.89 3.24
CA HIS A 382 -15.60 -19.01 2.70
C HIS A 382 -14.52 -19.54 3.64
N VAL A 383 -14.18 -18.84 4.72
CA VAL A 383 -13.11 -19.28 5.65
C VAL A 383 -13.61 -19.50 7.07
N LEU A 384 -14.33 -18.54 7.64
CA LEU A 384 -14.74 -18.61 9.05
C LEU A 384 -16.03 -19.40 9.27
N ILE A 385 -16.14 -20.05 10.42
CA ILE A 385 -17.40 -20.64 10.90
C ILE A 385 -17.86 -19.85 12.11
N PHE A 386 -19.05 -19.29 11.97
CA PHE A 386 -19.78 -18.58 13.01
C PHE A 386 -20.74 -19.57 13.69
N ASP A 387 -20.99 -19.35 14.98
CA ASP A 387 -21.89 -20.19 15.78
C ASP A 387 -23.35 -19.76 15.65
#